data_AF-A0A960PPT1-F1
#
_entry.id   AF-A0A960PPT1-F1
#
_cell.length_a   1.000
_cell.length_b   1.000
_cell.length_c   1.000
_cell.angle_alpha   90.00
_cell.angle_beta   90.00
_cell.angle_gamma   90.00
#
_symmetry.space_group_name_H-M   'P 1'
#
loop_
_entity.id
_entity.type
_entity.pdbx_description
1 polymer ?
#
loop_
_entity_poly.entity_id
_entity_poly.type
_entity_poly.pdbx_seq_one_letter_code
_entity_poly.pdbx_strand_id
1 'polypeptide(L)'
;MSRFASIVATGSYLPQVEVPNEELRRRFSRREGLEDFVEKMEASTGILRRWYAPEDWATSDLALPAARQALERAGRRPEEVDLLIVGTDSPDYLTPATSTVLQHKLGAVNAGTFDIGCACAAFPTGLATAAGWIATNA
;
A
#
# COMPACT_ATOMS: atom_id res chain seq x y z
N MET A 1 13.00 -15.66 27.91
CA MET A 1 13.61 -15.86 26.58
C MET A 1 13.36 -14.61 25.77
N SER A 2 14.34 -14.12 25.01
CA SER A 2 14.12 -12.99 24.09
C SER A 2 13.20 -13.43 22.95
N ARG A 3 12.16 -12.64 22.67
CA ARG A 3 11.22 -12.88 21.55
C ARG A 3 11.66 -12.03 20.36
N PHE A 4 11.67 -12.63 19.18
CA PHE A 4 12.07 -11.96 17.93
C PHE A 4 10.92 -12.03 16.93
N ALA A 5 10.75 -10.98 16.14
CA ALA A 5 9.82 -10.98 15.02
C ALA A 5 10.48 -11.56 13.76
N SER A 6 9.67 -12.14 12.88
CA SER A 6 10.12 -12.62 11.57
C SER A 6 9.04 -12.34 10.53
N ILE A 7 9.46 -11.99 9.31
CA ILE A 7 8.54 -11.86 8.18
C ILE A 7 8.19 -13.27 7.72
N VAL A 8 6.96 -13.70 7.95
CA VAL A 8 6.49 -15.05 7.59
C VAL A 8 6.03 -15.17 6.14
N ALA A 9 5.54 -14.07 5.56
CA ALA A 9 5.14 -14.00 4.15
C ALA A 9 5.01 -12.53 3.71
N THR A 10 4.94 -12.32 2.39
CA THR A 10 4.63 -11.04 1.77
C THR A 10 3.61 -11.23 0.66
N GLY A 11 2.88 -10.15 0.35
CA GLY A 11 1.95 -10.09 -0.75
C GLY A 11 1.99 -8.71 -1.42
N SER A 12 1.64 -8.67 -2.69
CA SER A 12 1.55 -7.43 -3.46
C SER A 12 0.39 -7.49 -4.44
N TYR A 13 -0.12 -6.31 -4.78
CA TYR A 13 -1.13 -6.14 -5.80
C TYR A 13 -0.80 -4.91 -6.63
N LEU A 14 -0.96 -5.05 -7.95
CA LEU A 14 -0.81 -3.98 -8.91
C LEU A 14 -2.14 -3.87 -9.66
N PRO A 15 -2.76 -2.69 -9.73
CA PRO A 15 -4.00 -2.52 -10.47
C PRO A 15 -3.76 -2.71 -11.97
N GLN A 16 -4.82 -2.95 -12.73
CA GLN A 16 -4.70 -3.43 -14.12
C GLN A 16 -4.71 -2.32 -15.19
N VAL A 17 -4.98 -1.07 -14.83
CA VAL A 17 -5.01 0.04 -15.80
C VAL A 17 -3.59 0.50 -16.09
N GLU A 18 -2.97 -0.05 -17.12
CA GLU A 18 -1.64 0.38 -17.58
C GLU A 18 -1.74 1.74 -18.30
N VAL A 19 -0.87 2.66 -17.92
CA VAL A 19 -0.71 3.99 -18.54
C VAL A 19 0.71 4.11 -19.07
N PRO A 20 0.94 3.89 -20.38
CA PRO A 20 2.25 4.09 -21.00
C PRO A 20 2.59 5.58 -21.12
N ASN A 21 3.88 5.91 -21.28
CA ASN A 21 4.32 7.30 -21.51
C ASN A 21 3.66 7.92 -22.75
N GLU A 22 3.34 7.13 -23.77
CA GLU A 22 2.64 7.61 -24.98
C GLU A 22 1.30 8.28 -24.64
N GLU A 23 0.55 7.72 -23.70
CA GLU A 23 -0.71 8.33 -23.29
C GLU A 23 -0.47 9.65 -22.53
N LEU A 24 0.55 9.69 -21.68
CA LEU A 24 0.93 10.92 -20.99
C LEU A 24 1.41 12.00 -21.97
N ARG A 25 2.19 11.66 -23.00
CA ARG A 25 2.61 12.62 -24.04
C ARG A 25 1.40 13.28 -24.69
N ARG A 26 0.38 12.50 -25.06
CA ARG A 26 -0.87 13.03 -25.63
C ARG A 26 -1.63 13.93 -24.65
N ARG A 27 -1.58 13.63 -23.35
CA ARG A 27 -2.23 14.41 -22.30
C ARG A 27 -1.51 15.74 -22.02
N PHE A 28 -0.18 15.73 -22.00
CA PHE A 28 0.64 16.89 -21.65
C PHE A 28 0.97 17.81 -22.82
N SER A 29 1.09 17.29 -24.06
CA SER A 29 1.28 18.11 -25.27
C SER A 29 0.18 19.14 -25.53
N ARG A 30 -0.99 18.99 -24.90
CA ARG A 30 -2.10 19.95 -24.96
C ARG A 30 -2.00 21.08 -23.93
N ARG A 31 -0.96 21.08 -23.09
CA ARG A 31 -0.77 22.05 -22.01
C ARG A 31 0.47 22.89 -22.30
N GLU A 32 0.27 24.20 -22.41
CA GLU A 32 1.35 25.16 -22.65
C GLU A 32 2.45 25.04 -21.59
N GLY A 33 3.70 24.91 -22.03
CA GLY A 33 4.89 24.81 -21.17
C GLY A 33 5.21 23.41 -20.64
N LEU A 34 4.45 22.37 -21.04
CA LEU A 34 4.64 20.98 -20.65
C LEU A 34 4.85 20.03 -21.85
N GLU A 35 5.18 20.57 -23.02
CA GLU A 35 5.30 19.82 -24.27
C GLU A 35 6.33 18.69 -24.16
N ASP A 36 7.51 19.00 -23.60
CA ASP A 36 8.62 18.04 -23.43
C ASP A 36 8.68 17.43 -22.02
N PHE A 37 7.62 17.58 -21.20
CA PHE A 37 7.64 17.17 -19.79
C PHE A 37 7.86 15.67 -19.65
N VAL A 38 7.17 14.88 -20.47
CA VAL A 38 7.23 13.42 -20.39
C VAL A 38 8.59 12.89 -20.84
N GLU A 39 9.20 13.45 -21.89
CA GLU A 39 10.56 13.11 -22.32
C GLU A 39 11.58 13.37 -21.20
N LYS A 40 11.50 14.53 -20.53
CA LYS A 40 12.39 14.90 -19.42
C LYS A 40 12.25 13.94 -18.23
N MET A 41 11.01 13.57 -17.88
CA MET A 41 10.75 12.62 -16.80
C MET A 41 11.22 11.20 -17.17
N GLU A 42 11.00 10.76 -18.41
CA GLU A 42 11.49 9.46 -18.89
C GLU A 42 13.02 9.39 -18.82
N ALA A 43 13.72 10.41 -19.33
CA ALA A 43 15.19 10.46 -19.34
C ALA A 43 15.80 10.52 -17.93
N SER A 44 15.14 11.17 -16.97
CA SER A 44 15.65 11.32 -15.59
C SER A 44 15.27 10.18 -14.65
N THR A 45 14.12 9.53 -14.86
CA THR A 45 13.58 8.50 -13.93
C THR A 45 13.61 7.08 -14.48
N GLY A 46 13.70 6.91 -15.81
CA GLY A 46 13.56 5.60 -16.47
C GLY A 46 12.14 5.02 -16.44
N ILE A 47 11.13 5.77 -15.99
CA ILE A 47 9.75 5.28 -15.88
C ILE A 47 9.08 5.30 -17.27
N LEU A 48 8.81 4.11 -17.81
CA LEU A 48 8.19 3.93 -19.13
C LEU A 48 6.66 3.80 -19.09
N ARG A 49 6.14 3.31 -17.95
CA ARG A 49 4.71 3.05 -17.72
C ARG A 49 4.40 3.17 -16.23
N ARG A 50 3.13 3.38 -15.91
CA ARG A 50 2.58 3.27 -14.55
C ARG A 50 1.23 2.59 -14.57
N TRP A 51 0.72 2.27 -13.39
CA TRP A 51 -0.56 1.58 -13.23
C TRP A 51 -1.48 2.43 -12.37
N TYR A 52 -2.70 2.66 -12.83
CA TYR A 52 -3.71 3.42 -12.11
C TYR A 52 -4.73 2.45 -11.49
N ALA A 53 -5.17 2.77 -10.28
CA ALA A 53 -6.34 2.13 -9.71
C ALA A 53 -7.60 2.60 -10.47
N PRO A 54 -8.66 1.78 -10.52
CA PRO A 54 -9.98 2.25 -10.93
C PRO A 54 -10.43 3.48 -10.13
N GLU A 55 -11.24 4.36 -10.73
CA GLU A 55 -11.65 5.62 -10.10
C GLU A 55 -12.48 5.42 -8.82
N ASP A 56 -13.16 4.29 -8.68
CA ASP A 56 -13.97 3.90 -7.54
C ASP A 56 -13.17 3.17 -6.44
N TRP A 57 -11.85 3.00 -6.62
CA TRP A 57 -10.98 2.34 -5.65
C TRP A 57 -10.26 3.34 -4.76
N ALA A 58 -10.11 2.96 -3.49
CA ALA A 58 -9.27 3.65 -2.52
C ALA A 58 -8.04 2.81 -2.15
N THR A 59 -7.20 3.30 -1.23
CA THR A 59 -5.99 2.57 -0.80
C THR A 59 -6.34 1.22 -0.19
N SER A 60 -7.42 1.11 0.57
CA SER A 60 -7.83 -0.18 1.14
C SER A 60 -8.22 -1.21 0.07
N ASP A 61 -8.69 -0.80 -1.10
CA ASP A 61 -9.02 -1.71 -2.22
C ASP A 61 -7.77 -2.30 -2.87
N LEU A 62 -6.67 -1.55 -2.91
CA LEU A 62 -5.36 -2.05 -3.34
C LEU A 62 -4.74 -2.95 -2.27
N ALA A 63 -4.89 -2.60 -1.00
CA ALA A 63 -4.30 -3.32 0.11
C ALA A 63 -4.99 -4.66 0.38
N LEU A 64 -6.31 -4.79 0.15
CA LEU A 64 -7.08 -6.01 0.36
C LEU A 64 -6.50 -7.25 -0.38
N PRO A 65 -6.32 -7.25 -1.71
CA PRO A 65 -5.75 -8.38 -2.42
C PRO A 65 -4.29 -8.65 -2.02
N ALA A 66 -3.50 -7.61 -1.73
CA ALA A 66 -2.12 -7.78 -1.25
C ALA A 66 -2.07 -8.47 0.13
N ALA A 67 -2.93 -8.05 1.07
CA ALA A 67 -3.06 -8.64 2.40
C ALA A 67 -3.56 -10.08 2.33
N ARG A 68 -4.57 -10.37 1.50
CA ARG A 68 -5.06 -11.73 1.25
C ARG A 68 -3.96 -12.65 0.73
N GLN A 69 -3.19 -12.19 -0.26
CA GLN A 69 -2.06 -12.96 -0.80
C GLN A 69 -0.99 -13.24 0.28
N ALA A 70 -0.68 -12.25 1.13
CA ALA A 70 0.28 -12.43 2.22
C ALA A 70 -0.21 -13.47 3.24
N LEU A 71 -1.48 -13.40 3.64
CA LEU A 71 -2.10 -14.34 4.57
C LEU A 71 -2.17 -15.77 4.00
N GLU A 72 -2.59 -15.90 2.73
CA GLU A 72 -2.64 -17.19 2.03
C GLU A 72 -1.26 -17.86 2.00
N ARG A 73 -0.22 -17.11 1.63
CA ARG A 73 1.16 -17.60 1.62
C ARG A 73 1.69 -17.95 3.01
N ALA A 74 1.22 -17.25 4.05
CA ALA A 74 1.54 -17.56 5.44
C ALA A 74 0.75 -18.77 5.99
N GLY A 75 -0.27 -19.26 5.27
CA GLY A 75 -1.20 -20.27 5.77
C GLY A 75 -2.02 -19.76 6.95
N ARG A 76 -2.37 -18.47 6.97
CA ARG A 76 -3.09 -17.80 8.07
C ARG A 76 -4.44 -17.28 7.62
N ARG A 77 -5.40 -17.25 8.53
CA ARG A 77 -6.71 -16.64 8.32
C ARG A 77 -6.75 -15.19 8.83
N PRO A 78 -7.62 -14.32 8.28
CA PRO A 78 -7.76 -12.95 8.75
C PRO A 78 -8.00 -12.80 10.24
N GLU A 79 -8.75 -13.72 10.86
CA GLU A 79 -9.09 -13.69 12.29
C GLU A 79 -7.89 -13.97 13.20
N GLU A 80 -6.78 -14.47 12.66
CA GLU A 80 -5.51 -14.68 13.38
C GLU A 80 -4.63 -13.43 13.41
N VAL A 81 -5.06 -12.32 12.81
CA VAL A 81 -4.32 -11.05 12.83
C VAL A 81 -4.72 -10.25 14.07
N ASP A 82 -3.75 -9.96 14.95
CA ASP A 82 -3.96 -9.16 16.17
C ASP A 82 -3.74 -7.65 15.95
N LEU A 83 -2.97 -7.28 14.92
CA LEU A 83 -2.64 -5.89 14.61
C LEU A 83 -2.50 -5.68 13.10
N LEU A 84 -3.18 -4.67 12.59
CA LEU A 84 -3.11 -4.23 11.20
C LEU A 84 -2.62 -2.79 11.14
N ILE A 85 -1.47 -2.59 10.49
CA ILE A 85 -0.84 -1.28 10.30
C ILE A 85 -0.87 -0.93 8.81
N VAL A 86 -1.41 0.23 8.45
CA VAL A 86 -1.36 0.74 7.06
C VAL A 86 -0.47 1.97 7.00
N GLY A 87 0.55 1.93 6.13
CA GLY A 87 1.32 3.11 5.77
C GLY A 87 0.78 3.71 4.48
N THR A 88 0.26 4.94 4.52
CA THR A 88 -0.25 5.61 3.31
C THR A 88 -0.27 7.13 3.44
N ASP A 89 0.00 7.82 2.32
CA ASP A 89 -0.26 9.27 2.15
C ASP A 89 -1.56 9.54 1.36
N SER A 90 -2.23 8.48 0.90
CA SER A 90 -3.48 8.54 0.14
C SER A 90 -4.60 7.82 0.91
N PRO A 91 -4.92 8.25 2.14
CA PRO A 91 -5.88 7.53 2.96
C PRO A 91 -7.27 7.55 2.33
N ASP A 92 -8.06 6.52 2.62
CA ASP A 92 -9.44 6.40 2.15
C ASP A 92 -10.30 7.58 2.63
N TYR A 93 -10.08 8.00 3.87
CA TYR A 93 -10.76 9.11 4.53
C TYR A 93 -9.77 9.86 5.43
N LEU A 94 -10.11 11.09 5.81
CA LEU A 94 -9.39 11.77 6.90
C LEU A 94 -9.62 11.06 8.24
N THR A 95 -10.84 10.57 8.44
CA THR A 95 -11.26 9.69 9.55
C THR A 95 -12.53 8.96 9.11
N PRO A 96 -12.66 7.63 9.33
CA PRO A 96 -11.75 6.74 10.07
C PRO A 96 -10.45 6.42 9.31
N ALA A 97 -9.54 5.70 9.97
CA ALA A 97 -8.27 5.26 9.39
C ALA A 97 -8.49 4.22 8.26
N THR A 98 -7.58 4.20 7.28
CA THR A 98 -7.57 3.24 6.17
C THR A 98 -7.44 1.81 6.66
N SER A 99 -6.63 1.59 7.69
CA SER A 99 -6.48 0.31 8.38
C SER A 99 -7.80 -0.23 8.95
N THR A 100 -8.69 0.63 9.43
CA THR A 100 -10.04 0.23 9.91
C THR A 100 -10.92 -0.23 8.75
N VAL A 101 -10.90 0.48 7.62
CA VAL A 101 -11.62 0.06 6.41
C VAL A 101 -11.10 -1.27 5.90
N LEU A 102 -9.77 -1.43 5.85
CA LEU A 102 -9.12 -2.67 5.41
C LEU A 102 -9.43 -3.84 6.36
N GLN A 103 -9.40 -3.62 7.68
CA GLN A 103 -9.77 -4.62 8.68
C GLN A 103 -11.16 -5.17 8.41
N HIS A 104 -12.14 -4.30 8.18
CA HIS A 104 -13.50 -4.68 7.82
C HIS A 104 -13.54 -5.48 6.50
N LYS A 105 -12.92 -4.97 5.42
CA LYS A 105 -12.89 -5.62 4.10
C LYS A 105 -12.20 -6.99 4.13
N LEU A 106 -11.16 -7.13 4.94
CA LEU A 106 -10.36 -8.35 5.06
C LEU A 106 -11.02 -9.41 5.95
N GLY A 107 -11.90 -9.00 6.87
CA GLY A 107 -12.46 -9.87 7.90
C GLY A 107 -11.54 -10.08 9.10
N ALA A 108 -10.57 -9.19 9.33
CA ALA A 108 -9.61 -9.27 10.44
C ALA A 108 -10.23 -8.75 11.75
N VAL A 109 -11.33 -9.37 12.18
CA VAL A 109 -12.22 -8.88 13.25
C VAL A 109 -11.55 -8.72 14.62
N ASN A 110 -10.42 -9.39 14.85
CA ASN A 110 -9.67 -9.35 16.10
C ASN A 110 -8.52 -8.32 16.08
N ALA A 111 -8.21 -7.72 14.93
CA ALA A 111 -7.04 -6.87 14.78
C ALA A 111 -7.28 -5.47 15.36
N GLY A 112 -6.36 -4.96 16.19
CA GLY A 112 -6.22 -3.52 16.38
C GLY A 112 -5.80 -2.84 15.07
N THR A 113 -6.13 -1.55 14.89
CA THR A 113 -5.85 -0.83 13.63
C THR A 113 -5.29 0.57 13.87
N PHE A 114 -4.26 0.96 13.13
CA PHE A 114 -3.87 2.36 12.98
C PHE A 114 -3.10 2.59 11.67
N ASP A 115 -3.08 3.86 11.25
CA ASP A 115 -2.34 4.30 10.07
C ASP A 115 -1.03 5.00 10.49
N ILE A 116 0.00 4.89 9.65
CA ILE A 116 1.26 5.62 9.78
C ILE A 116 1.41 6.54 8.56
N GLY A 117 1.42 7.85 8.82
CA GLY A 117 1.74 8.88 7.83
C GLY A 117 3.20 9.32 7.96
N CYS A 118 4.09 8.77 7.12
CA CYS A 118 5.46 9.27 6.95
C CYS A 118 5.99 9.02 5.52
N ALA A 119 5.14 9.23 4.52
CA ALA A 119 5.46 9.03 3.12
C ALA A 119 6.09 7.67 2.82
N CYS A 120 7.09 7.64 1.93
CA CYS A 120 7.75 6.40 1.52
C CYS A 120 8.45 5.65 2.67
N ALA A 121 8.63 6.27 3.85
CA ALA A 121 9.19 5.61 5.03
C ALA A 121 8.16 4.84 5.87
N ALA A 122 6.87 4.88 5.52
CA ALA A 122 5.82 4.27 6.34
C ALA A 122 5.93 2.75 6.46
N PHE A 123 6.39 2.05 5.41
CA PHE A 123 6.59 0.60 5.48
C PHE A 123 7.71 0.19 6.46
N PRO A 124 8.96 0.70 6.36
CA PRO A 124 9.99 0.36 7.34
C PRO A 124 9.65 0.83 8.76
N THR A 125 8.98 1.99 8.91
CA THR A 125 8.49 2.44 10.22
C THR A 125 7.45 1.47 10.79
N GLY A 126 6.45 1.07 10.00
CA GLY A 126 5.44 0.10 10.41
C GLY A 126 6.02 -1.28 10.75
N LEU A 127 7.00 -1.74 9.97
CA LEU A 127 7.70 -3.00 10.24
C LEU A 127 8.47 -2.95 11.58
N ALA A 128 9.19 -1.86 11.85
CA ALA A 128 9.89 -1.66 13.11
C ALA A 128 8.92 -1.58 14.29
N THR A 129 7.80 -0.86 14.14
CA THR A 129 6.73 -0.81 15.14
C THR A 129 6.17 -2.21 15.42
N ALA A 130 5.74 -2.95 14.39
CA ALA A 130 5.20 -4.31 14.54
C ALA A 130 6.21 -5.25 15.23
N ALA A 131 7.48 -5.19 14.84
CA ALA A 131 8.53 -5.99 15.46
C ALA A 131 8.72 -5.66 16.96
N GLY A 132 8.67 -4.37 17.31
CA GLY A 132 8.71 -3.92 18.70
C GLY A 132 7.55 -4.47 19.52
N TRP A 133 6.32 -4.42 18.98
CA TRP A 133 5.13 -4.95 19.65
C TRP A 133 5.21 -6.48 19.83
N ILE A 134 5.66 -7.22 18.81
CA ILE A 134 5.86 -8.67 18.92
C ILE A 134 6.92 -9.01 19.98
N ALA A 135 7.95 -8.19 20.13
CA ALA A 135 9.01 -8.42 21.11
C ALA A 135 8.56 -8.17 22.56
N THR A 136 7.58 -7.28 22.79
CA THR A 136 7.20 -6.81 24.12
C THR A 136 5.86 -7.32 24.64
N ASN A 137 4.86 -7.55 23.79
CA ASN A 137 3.56 -8.08 24.23
C ASN A 137 3.65 -9.58 24.45
N ALA A 138 3.48 -10.01 25.71
CA ALA A 138 3.43 -11.41 26.13
C ALA A 138 2.21 -12.11 25.54
#